data_AF-A0A2E0J0Y2-F1
#
_entry.id   AF-A0A2E0J0Y2-F1
#
_cell.length_a   1.000
_cell.length_b   1.000
_cell.length_c   1.000
_cell.angle_alpha   90.00
_cell.angle_beta   90.00
_cell.angle_gamma   90.00
#
_symmetry.space_group_name_H-M   'P 1'
#
loop_
_entity.id
_entity.type
_entity.pdbx_description
1 polymer ?
#
loop_
_entity_poly.entity_id
_entity_poly.type
_entity_poly.pdbx_seq_one_letter_code
_entity_poly.pdbx_strand_id
1 'polypeptide(L)'
;MAIRKCTLSALVWLLSVSPWVQASPSDIANQGLGENIAPCSSCHGAHGEGNAAAGFPRLAGLGAPYLEAQLDAFASGARENAVMQPIASALSTDQRSAMATYYSQLSAEGAQASKGQSDNPPDTGAELAEHGRWANDIPACVQCHGPAGVGVG
;
A
#
# COMPACT_ATOMS: atom_id res chain seq x y z
N MET A 1 60.42 49.45 15.81
CA MET A 1 60.22 48.53 14.68
C MET A 1 59.27 47.43 15.15
N ALA A 2 57.97 47.55 14.87
CA ALA A 2 56.92 46.69 15.42
C ALA A 2 56.35 45.78 14.32
N ILE A 3 56.54 44.47 14.47
CA ILE A 3 56.05 43.46 13.53
C ILE A 3 54.67 43.03 14.00
N ARG A 4 53.61 43.50 13.33
CA ARG A 4 52.23 43.07 13.53
C ARG A 4 52.01 41.73 12.80
N LYS A 5 51.75 40.66 13.56
CA LYS A 5 51.34 39.36 13.01
C LYS A 5 49.83 39.41 12.72
N CYS A 6 49.46 39.51 11.45
CA CYS A 6 48.08 39.29 10.99
C CYS A 6 47.84 37.78 10.89
N THR A 7 47.27 37.19 11.95
CA THR A 7 46.75 35.83 11.90
C THR A 7 45.36 35.86 11.25
N LEU A 8 45.26 35.44 9.97
CA LEU A 8 43.99 35.13 9.33
C LEU A 8 43.40 33.89 10.02
N SER A 9 42.34 34.05 10.82
CA SER A 9 41.48 32.94 11.22
C SER A 9 40.56 32.59 10.04
N ALA A 10 40.81 31.46 9.40
CA ALA A 10 39.87 30.85 8.48
C ALA A 10 38.74 30.21 9.29
N LEU A 11 37.55 30.83 9.30
CA LEU A 11 36.33 30.21 9.82
C LEU A 11 35.89 29.12 8.83
N VAL A 12 36.23 27.86 9.11
CA VAL A 12 35.66 26.70 8.43
C VAL A 12 34.28 26.46 9.02
N TRP A 13 33.24 26.92 8.32
CA TRP A 13 31.85 26.56 8.62
C TRP A 13 31.63 25.09 8.25
N LEU A 14 31.73 24.20 9.24
CA LEU A 14 31.27 22.82 9.12
C LEU A 14 29.73 22.84 9.10
N LEU A 15 29.12 22.88 7.91
CA LEU A 15 27.70 22.56 7.75
C LEU A 15 27.52 21.07 8.05
N SER A 16 27.17 20.75 9.30
CA SER A 16 26.67 19.44 9.68
C SER A 16 25.32 19.21 8.98
N VAL A 17 25.37 18.59 7.81
CA VAL A 17 24.18 18.06 7.13
C VAL A 17 23.77 16.81 7.91
N SER A 18 22.87 16.97 8.88
CA SER A 18 22.22 15.80 9.49
C SER A 18 21.39 15.12 8.40
N PRO A 19 21.64 13.84 8.08
CA PRO A 19 20.80 13.12 7.13
C PRO A 19 19.41 13.00 7.73
N TRP A 20 18.42 13.45 6.96
CA TRP A 20 17.01 13.21 7.27
C TRP A 20 16.78 11.72 7.08
N VAL A 21 16.82 10.96 8.18
CA VAL A 21 16.50 9.53 8.16
C VAL A 21 14.99 9.42 7.97
N GLN A 22 14.54 9.11 6.76
CA GLN A 22 13.13 8.76 6.54
C GLN A 22 12.87 7.36 7.10
N ALA A 23 11.73 7.18 7.76
CA ALA A 23 11.32 5.87 8.26
C ALA A 23 11.20 4.88 7.09
N SER A 24 11.69 3.66 7.27
CA SER A 24 11.57 2.62 6.25
C SER A 24 10.11 2.18 6.08
N PRO A 25 9.69 1.66 4.91
CA PRO A 25 8.34 1.13 4.73
C PRO A 25 7.97 0.04 5.73
N SER A 26 8.93 -0.80 6.13
CA SER A 26 8.73 -1.80 7.18
C SER A 26 8.50 -1.18 8.56
N ASP A 27 9.15 -0.06 8.87
CA ASP A 27 8.91 0.66 10.14
C ASP A 27 7.51 1.27 10.11
N ILE A 28 7.12 1.93 9.01
CA ILE A 28 5.78 2.50 8.85
C ILE A 28 4.71 1.39 8.97
N ALA A 29 4.92 0.25 8.32
CA ALA A 29 3.98 -0.87 8.35
C ALA A 29 3.73 -1.40 9.77
N ASN A 30 4.80 -1.49 10.59
CA ASN A 30 4.77 -2.20 11.87
C ASN A 30 4.68 -1.29 13.10
N GLN A 31 5.09 -0.03 12.96
CA GLN A 31 5.18 0.93 14.06
C GLN A 31 4.40 2.23 13.76
N GLY A 32 4.03 2.47 12.51
CA GLY A 32 3.37 3.72 12.11
C GLY A 32 4.36 4.88 12.00
N LEU A 33 3.84 6.11 12.01
CA LEU A 33 4.63 7.35 12.00
C LEU A 33 4.18 8.27 13.14
N GLY A 34 4.72 7.99 14.33
CA GLY A 34 4.40 8.73 15.55
C GLY A 34 2.90 8.67 15.89
N GLU A 35 2.38 9.74 16.48
CA GLU A 35 0.97 9.85 16.88
C GLU A 35 -0.01 9.94 15.69
N ASN A 36 0.49 10.20 14.48
CA ASN A 36 -0.35 10.62 13.34
C ASN A 36 -0.77 9.46 12.42
N ILE A 37 -0.04 8.34 12.45
CA ILE A 37 -0.28 7.22 11.53
C ILE A 37 -0.18 5.93 12.35
N ALA A 38 -1.29 5.23 12.50
CA ALA A 38 -1.31 3.90 13.10
C ALA A 38 -0.53 2.89 12.24
N PRO A 39 0.09 1.85 12.84
CA PRO A 39 0.71 0.77 12.08
C PRO A 39 -0.27 0.15 11.09
N CYS A 40 0.12 0.04 9.82
CA CYS A 40 -0.70 -0.57 8.78
C CYS A 40 -1.10 -2.02 9.14
N SER A 41 -0.16 -2.75 9.77
CA SER A 41 -0.35 -4.13 10.20
C SER A 41 -1.43 -4.31 11.27
N SER A 42 -1.78 -3.25 12.02
CA SER A 42 -2.83 -3.32 13.05
C SER A 42 -4.22 -3.61 12.48
N CYS A 43 -4.46 -3.25 11.21
CA CYS A 43 -5.72 -3.51 10.51
C CYS A 43 -5.54 -4.51 9.36
N HIS A 44 -4.44 -4.40 8.61
CA HIS A 44 -4.19 -5.22 7.42
C HIS A 44 -3.43 -6.52 7.70
N GLY A 45 -3.14 -6.82 8.98
CA GLY A 45 -2.42 -8.03 9.38
C GLY A 45 -0.89 -7.87 9.31
N ALA A 46 -0.19 -8.73 10.04
CA ALA A 46 1.27 -8.66 10.19
C ALA A 46 2.02 -8.92 8.87
N HIS A 47 1.39 -9.67 7.96
CA HIS A 47 1.91 -10.03 6.66
C HIS A 47 1.10 -9.37 5.53
N GLY A 48 0.20 -8.43 5.82
CA GLY A 48 -0.68 -7.83 4.83
C GLY A 48 -1.80 -8.77 4.36
N GLU A 49 -2.10 -9.83 5.12
CA GLU A 49 -3.10 -10.86 4.82
C GLU A 49 -4.56 -10.34 4.88
N GLY A 50 -4.77 -9.19 5.52
CA GLY A 50 -6.08 -8.59 5.73
C GLY A 50 -6.90 -9.27 6.82
N ASN A 51 -8.07 -8.69 7.10
CA ASN A 51 -9.07 -9.24 7.99
C ASN A 51 -10.46 -9.05 7.35
N ALA A 52 -10.92 -10.07 6.64
CA ALA A 52 -12.19 -10.02 5.91
C ALA A 52 -13.40 -9.79 6.83
N ALA A 53 -13.40 -10.35 8.05
CA ALA A 53 -14.49 -10.19 9.01
C ALA A 53 -14.62 -8.74 9.53
N ALA A 54 -13.50 -8.01 9.58
CA ALA A 54 -13.46 -6.59 9.96
C ALA A 54 -13.49 -5.64 8.74
N GLY A 55 -13.58 -6.16 7.52
CA GLY A 55 -13.59 -5.36 6.30
C GLY A 55 -12.23 -4.77 5.91
N PHE A 56 -11.13 -5.26 6.47
CA PHE A 56 -9.78 -4.82 6.10
C PHE A 56 -9.23 -5.70 4.97
N PRO A 57 -9.00 -5.15 3.77
CA PRO A 57 -8.57 -5.96 2.64
C PRO A 57 -7.13 -6.43 2.80
N ARG A 58 -6.82 -7.55 2.14
CA ARG A 58 -5.46 -8.02 1.91
C ARG A 58 -4.69 -6.99 1.07
N LEU A 59 -3.45 -6.71 1.46
CA LEU A 59 -2.50 -5.86 0.72
C LEU A 59 -1.36 -6.66 0.11
N ALA A 60 -0.97 -7.75 0.76
CA ALA A 60 0.17 -8.57 0.36
C ALA A 60 0.03 -9.03 -1.09
N GLY A 61 1.08 -8.89 -1.91
CA GLY A 61 1.09 -9.39 -3.28
C GLY A 61 0.07 -8.74 -4.23
N LEU A 62 -0.58 -7.64 -3.85
CA LEU A 62 -1.27 -6.77 -4.80
C LEU A 62 -0.25 -5.97 -5.61
N GLY A 63 -0.56 -5.64 -6.85
CA GLY A 63 0.33 -4.86 -7.71
C GLY A 63 0.70 -3.51 -7.08
N ALA A 64 1.98 -3.15 -7.12
CA ALA A 64 2.45 -1.87 -6.61
C ALA A 64 1.73 -0.67 -7.28
N PRO A 65 1.53 -0.64 -8.61
CA PRO A 65 0.78 0.45 -9.24
C PRO A 65 -0.65 0.60 -8.70
N TYR A 66 -1.35 -0.52 -8.50
CA TYR A 66 -2.69 -0.51 -7.91
C TYR A 66 -2.67 0.05 -6.49
N LEU A 67 -1.76 -0.43 -5.64
CA LEU A 67 -1.65 0.00 -4.24
C LEU A 67 -1.33 1.49 -4.13
N GLU A 68 -0.37 1.98 -4.92
CA GLU A 68 -0.01 3.39 -4.97
C GLU A 68 -1.20 4.26 -5.41
N ALA A 69 -1.89 3.86 -6.49
CA ALA A 69 -3.08 4.54 -6.96
C ALA A 69 -4.20 4.58 -5.90
N GLN A 70 -4.39 3.52 -5.12
CA GLN A 70 -5.37 3.53 -4.03
C GLN A 70 -4.97 4.50 -2.91
N LEU A 71 -3.70 4.49 -2.50
CA LEU A 71 -3.19 5.39 -1.47
C LEU A 71 -3.30 6.86 -1.92
N ASP A 72 -2.96 7.17 -3.17
CA ASP A 72 -3.13 8.52 -3.74
C ASP A 72 -4.61 8.93 -3.83
N ALA A 73 -5.49 8.00 -4.22
CA ALA A 73 -6.93 8.27 -4.28
C ALA A 73 -7.52 8.56 -2.89
N PHE A 74 -7.08 7.84 -1.85
CA PHE A 74 -7.47 8.15 -0.47
C PHE A 74 -6.89 9.50 -0.01
N ALA A 75 -5.61 9.77 -0.27
CA ALA A 75 -4.96 11.02 0.14
C ALA A 75 -5.58 12.27 -0.51
N SER A 76 -6.03 12.15 -1.76
CA SER A 76 -6.70 13.22 -2.49
C SER A 76 -8.21 13.33 -2.21
N GLY A 77 -8.81 12.33 -1.55
CA GLY A 77 -10.26 12.23 -1.37
C GLY A 77 -11.02 11.77 -2.62
N ALA A 78 -10.33 11.44 -3.72
CA ALA A 78 -10.97 10.84 -4.91
C ALA A 78 -11.60 9.47 -4.59
N ARG A 79 -11.06 8.78 -3.57
CA ARG A 79 -11.69 7.62 -2.93
C ARG A 79 -11.98 7.95 -1.47
N GLU A 80 -13.25 8.01 -1.12
CA GLU A 80 -13.67 8.33 0.25
C GLU A 80 -13.61 7.08 1.15
N ASN A 81 -12.96 7.22 2.30
CA ASN A 81 -13.01 6.23 3.37
C ASN A 81 -12.59 6.89 4.70
N ALA A 82 -13.47 6.86 5.69
CA ALA A 82 -13.24 7.54 6.98
C ALA A 82 -12.01 7.02 7.74
N VAL A 83 -11.58 5.78 7.49
CA VAL A 83 -10.42 5.16 8.16
C VAL A 83 -9.13 5.45 7.38
N MET A 84 -9.11 5.16 6.09
CA MET A 84 -7.88 5.22 5.28
C MET A 84 -7.51 6.63 4.81
N GLN A 85 -8.48 7.53 4.64
CA GLN A 85 -8.20 8.89 4.18
C GLN A 85 -7.22 9.66 5.09
N PRO A 86 -7.40 9.76 6.43
CA PRO A 86 -6.44 10.46 7.28
C PRO A 86 -5.05 9.79 7.27
N ILE A 87 -5.00 8.45 7.22
CA ILE A 87 -3.76 7.67 7.16
C ILE A 87 -3.00 7.99 5.87
N ALA A 88 -3.66 7.89 4.72
CA ALA A 88 -3.04 8.13 3.41
C ALA A 88 -2.63 9.59 3.21
N SER A 89 -3.42 10.54 3.73
CA SER A 89 -3.14 11.98 3.64
C SER A 89 -1.91 12.40 4.46
N ALA A 90 -1.61 11.67 5.54
CA ALA A 90 -0.45 11.94 6.38
C ALA A 90 0.87 11.38 5.81
N LEU A 91 0.80 10.45 4.85
CA LEU A 91 1.97 9.95 4.12
C LEU A 91 2.38 10.93 3.02
N SER A 92 3.69 11.14 2.85
CA SER A 92 4.21 11.80 1.64
C SER A 92 3.99 10.93 0.40
N THR A 93 4.10 11.53 -0.79
CA THR A 93 4.04 10.77 -2.06
C THR A 93 5.09 9.65 -2.10
N ASP A 94 6.33 9.95 -1.71
CA ASP A 94 7.40 8.95 -1.66
C ASP A 94 7.09 7.80 -0.69
N GLN A 95 6.47 8.12 0.46
CA GLN A 95 6.04 7.10 1.42
C GLN A 95 4.92 6.24 0.86
N ARG A 96 3.93 6.82 0.15
CA ARG A 96 2.86 6.03 -0.48
C ARG A 96 3.40 5.06 -1.54
N SER A 97 4.31 5.52 -2.39
CA SER A 97 4.99 4.67 -3.38
C SER A 97 5.84 3.57 -2.72
N ALA A 98 6.57 3.91 -1.65
CA ALA A 98 7.39 2.95 -0.91
C ALA A 98 6.54 1.89 -0.17
N MET A 99 5.40 2.29 0.40
CA MET A 99 4.43 1.38 1.03
C MET A 99 3.77 0.45 0.00
N ALA A 100 3.43 0.96 -1.18
CA ALA A 100 2.89 0.17 -2.27
C ALA A 100 3.88 -0.91 -2.74
N THR A 101 5.15 -0.51 -2.94
CA THR A 101 6.22 -1.44 -3.28
C THR A 101 6.43 -2.49 -2.19
N TYR A 102 6.47 -2.08 -0.92
CA TYR A 102 6.64 -2.98 0.22
C TYR A 102 5.56 -4.08 0.25
N TYR A 103 4.28 -3.71 0.21
CA TYR A 103 3.20 -4.70 0.29
C TYR A 103 3.10 -5.58 -0.97
N SER A 104 3.46 -5.07 -2.14
CA SER A 104 3.49 -5.88 -3.38
C SER A 104 4.50 -7.03 -3.35
N GLN A 105 5.55 -6.90 -2.55
CA GLN A 105 6.61 -7.91 -2.43
C GLN A 105 6.30 -8.97 -1.37
N LEU A 106 5.28 -8.74 -0.53
CA LEU A 106 4.84 -9.74 0.43
C LEU A 106 4.11 -10.88 -0.28
N SER A 107 4.23 -12.07 0.29
CA SER A 107 3.58 -13.27 -0.24
C SER A 107 2.05 -13.16 -0.21
N ALA A 108 1.42 -13.64 -1.28
CA ALA A 108 -0.04 -13.75 -1.39
C ALA A 108 -0.61 -15.02 -0.72
N GLU A 109 0.23 -15.87 -0.12
CA GLU A 109 -0.18 -17.13 0.50
C GLU A 109 -1.18 -16.86 1.64
N GLY A 110 -2.46 -17.19 1.42
CA GLY A 110 -3.54 -16.96 2.38
C GLY A 110 -4.87 -16.55 1.72
N ALA A 111 -4.84 -16.08 0.47
CA ALA A 111 -6.02 -15.75 -0.32
C ALA A 111 -6.71 -17.00 -0.90
N GLN A 112 -6.92 -18.04 -0.10
CA GLN A 112 -7.79 -19.13 -0.53
C GLN A 112 -9.23 -18.69 -0.39
N ALA A 113 -9.88 -18.41 -1.52
CA ALA A 113 -11.32 -18.21 -1.56
C ALA A 113 -11.98 -19.44 -0.91
N SER A 114 -12.75 -19.21 0.17
CA SER A 114 -13.62 -20.24 0.70
C SER A 114 -14.54 -20.69 -0.42
N LYS A 115 -14.52 -21.98 -0.79
CA LYS A 115 -15.47 -22.53 -1.74
C LYS A 115 -16.87 -22.45 -1.12
N GLY A 116 -17.58 -21.36 -1.37
CA GLY A 116 -18.99 -21.24 -1.04
C GLY A 116 -19.74 -22.32 -1.82
N GLN A 117 -20.42 -23.22 -1.12
CA GLN A 117 -21.31 -24.18 -1.75
C GLN A 117 -22.54 -23.42 -2.26
N SER A 118 -22.75 -23.43 -3.57
CA SER A 118 -24.00 -22.97 -4.17
C SER A 118 -24.91 -24.16 -4.42
N ASP A 119 -26.21 -24.02 -4.16
CA ASP A 119 -27.20 -25.03 -4.53
C ASP A 119 -27.57 -25.01 -6.04
N ASN A 120 -27.06 -24.02 -6.80
CA ASN A 120 -27.23 -23.89 -8.25
C ASN A 120 -25.87 -23.74 -8.96
N PRO A 121 -25.33 -24.82 -9.58
CA PRO A 121 -24.00 -24.81 -10.21
C PRO A 121 -23.73 -23.72 -11.27
N PRO A 122 -24.67 -23.37 -12.19
CA PRO A 122 -24.43 -22.34 -13.20
C PRO A 122 -24.52 -20.88 -12.69
N ASP A 123 -24.94 -20.67 -11.44
CA ASP A 123 -25.01 -19.33 -10.82
C ASP A 123 -23.96 -19.16 -9.70
N THR A 124 -22.91 -19.99 -9.70
CA THR A 124 -21.78 -19.77 -8.79
C THR A 124 -21.03 -18.48 -9.15
N GLY A 125 -20.40 -17.87 -8.14
CA GLY A 125 -19.42 -16.80 -8.40
C GLY A 125 -18.25 -17.25 -9.28
N ALA A 126 -17.90 -18.54 -9.24
CA ALA A 126 -16.85 -19.12 -10.09
C ALA A 126 -17.25 -19.15 -11.58
N GLU A 127 -18.47 -19.58 -11.88
CA GLU A 127 -18.98 -19.61 -13.26
C GLU A 127 -19.02 -18.21 -13.87
N LEU A 128 -19.49 -17.23 -13.09
CA LEU A 128 -19.44 -15.82 -13.47
C LEU A 128 -18.03 -15.30 -13.71
N ALA A 129 -17.09 -15.67 -12.84
CA ALA A 129 -15.72 -15.22 -12.95
C ALA A 129 -15.05 -15.73 -14.23
N GLU A 130 -15.27 -17.00 -14.56
CA GLU A 130 -14.61 -17.70 -15.66
C GLU A 130 -15.30 -17.49 -17.01
N HIS A 131 -16.64 -17.43 -17.04
CA HIS A 131 -17.43 -17.45 -18.28
C HIS A 131 -18.30 -16.20 -18.48
N GLY A 132 -18.59 -15.46 -17.41
CA GLY A 132 -19.50 -14.32 -17.44
C GLY A 132 -20.97 -14.75 -17.62
N ARG A 133 -21.83 -13.78 -17.94
CA ARG A 133 -23.25 -13.99 -18.30
C ARG A 133 -23.62 -13.07 -19.45
N TRP A 134 -23.32 -13.51 -20.67
CA TRP A 134 -23.58 -12.73 -21.90
C TRP A 134 -25.06 -12.49 -22.20
N ALA A 135 -25.95 -13.33 -21.68
CA ALA A 135 -27.40 -13.05 -21.74
C ALA A 135 -27.79 -11.75 -20.99
N ASN A 136 -26.93 -11.26 -20.10
CA ASN A 136 -27.11 -10.06 -19.30
C ASN A 136 -25.99 -9.03 -19.56
N ASP A 137 -25.24 -9.17 -20.66
CA ASP A 137 -24.10 -8.31 -21.01
C ASP A 137 -22.99 -8.23 -19.94
N ILE A 138 -22.80 -9.32 -19.19
CA ILE A 138 -21.73 -9.43 -18.19
C ILE A 138 -20.57 -10.22 -18.79
N PRO A 139 -19.42 -9.60 -19.12
CA PRO A 139 -18.25 -10.33 -19.55
C PRO A 139 -17.65 -11.14 -18.39
N ALA A 140 -16.85 -12.16 -18.71
CA ALA A 140 -16.12 -12.92 -17.70
C ALA A 140 -15.10 -12.03 -16.99
N CYS A 141 -15.05 -12.09 -15.66
CA CYS A 141 -14.15 -11.29 -14.84
C CYS A 141 -12.69 -11.49 -15.22
N VAL A 142 -12.31 -12.75 -15.54
CA VAL A 142 -10.93 -13.13 -15.89
C VAL A 142 -10.41 -12.46 -17.17
N GLN A 143 -11.30 -11.92 -18.03
CA GLN A 143 -10.88 -11.20 -19.24
C GLN A 143 -10.10 -9.91 -18.90
N CYS A 144 -10.36 -9.31 -17.74
CA CYS A 144 -9.66 -8.13 -17.27
C CYS A 144 -8.84 -8.37 -16.00
N HIS A 145 -9.30 -9.26 -15.12
CA HIS A 145 -8.62 -9.57 -13.85
C HIS A 145 -7.61 -10.73 -13.94
N GLY A 146 -7.37 -11.27 -15.13
CA GLY A 146 -6.44 -12.37 -15.37
C GLY A 146 -6.95 -13.74 -14.89
N PRO A 147 -6.25 -14.84 -15.24
CA PRO A 147 -6.62 -16.18 -14.81
C PRO A 147 -6.68 -16.28 -13.29
N ALA A 148 -7.72 -16.94 -12.74
CA ALA A 148 -7.95 -17.05 -11.30
C ALA A 148 -8.02 -15.70 -10.54
N GLY A 149 -8.20 -14.57 -11.24
CA GLY A 149 -8.31 -13.25 -10.62
C GLY A 149 -6.99 -12.73 -10.02
N VAL A 150 -5.84 -13.21 -10.51
CA VAL A 150 -4.51 -12.81 -10.01
C VAL A 150 -4.17 -11.32 -10.22
N GLY A 151 -4.92 -10.64 -11.09
CA GLY A 151 -4.66 -9.25 -11.48
C GLY A 151 -3.66 -9.14 -12.64
N VAL A 152 -3.59 -7.96 -13.25
CA VAL A 152 -2.75 -7.69 -14.43
C VAL A 152 -1.87 -6.43 -14.27
N GLY A 153 -1.79 -5.86 -13.07
CA GLY A 153 -1.02 -4.65 -12.76
C GLY A 153 -1.42 -4.02 -11.44
#